data_AF-A0A2S8Q3I2-F1
#
_entry.id   AF-A0A2S8Q3I2-F1
#
_cell.length_a   1.000
_cell.length_b   1.000
_cell.length_c   1.000
_cell.angle_alpha   90.00
_cell.angle_beta   90.00
_cell.angle_gamma   90.00
#
_symmetry.space_group_name_H-M   'P 1'
#
loop_
_entity.id
_entity.type
_entity.pdbx_description
1 polymer ?
#
loop_
_entity_poly.entity_id
_entity_poly.type
_entity_poly.pdbx_seq_one_letter_code
_entity_poly.pdbx_strand_id
1 'polypeptide(L)'
;MQQINISNSHRLVQSEAELLDLILAEVTNTPHPDLVIMAGHFMLFLDEERGCLVPGVIEENSSPMREKIERRVGIFPGYTWELGVRIAEQLDPQFEAIKFLLLINDWQYVSRDNGPASELRRAFYEQFSALPASYQSVLERSGRFSEQNILASRKHPIAYPETWLKYRFQKSADKLVKAGLLNRRVLDNGPDAGTEISLVDENGDYRPLITCGVTGCAGEITEMISEVYNAQHRLLVIFAPGECFQPVKTGVSTALSLYGLSGMKVIVADPGGSGEMQQQEIYSKLVNVAVFTS
;
A
#
# COMPACT_ATOMS: atom_id res chain seq x y z
N MET A 1 -9.09 -27.76 -3.17
CA MET A 1 -8.00 -26.77 -3.17
C MET A 1 -6.97 -27.25 -2.16
N GLN A 2 -5.69 -27.30 -2.53
CA GLN A 2 -4.63 -27.54 -1.54
C GLN A 2 -4.61 -26.34 -0.58
N GLN A 3 -4.63 -26.62 0.72
CA GLN A 3 -4.49 -25.60 1.75
C GLN A 3 -3.05 -25.10 1.68
N ILE A 4 -2.85 -23.86 1.24
CA ILE A 4 -1.53 -23.24 1.28
C ILE A 4 -1.23 -22.91 2.74
N ASN A 5 -0.12 -23.44 3.25
CA ASN A 5 0.34 -23.12 4.59
C ASN A 5 0.95 -21.73 4.56
N ILE A 6 0.26 -20.77 5.17
CA ILE A 6 0.78 -19.41 5.35
C ILE A 6 1.43 -19.34 6.72
N SER A 7 2.74 -19.07 6.76
CA SER A 7 3.41 -18.70 7.99
C SER A 7 3.39 -17.19 8.15
N ASN A 8 3.24 -16.72 9.39
CA ASN A 8 3.44 -15.32 9.71
C ASN A 8 4.27 -15.13 10.98
N SER A 9 4.98 -14.02 11.05
CA SER A 9 5.62 -13.55 12.28
C SER A 9 5.39 -12.04 12.44
N HIS A 10 5.46 -11.57 13.68
CA HIS A 10 5.28 -10.16 14.02
C HIS A 10 6.32 -9.76 15.06
N ARG A 11 6.91 -8.58 14.86
CA ARG A 11 7.94 -8.00 15.74
C ARG A 11 7.68 -6.51 15.89
N LEU A 12 8.18 -5.96 17.00
CA LEU A 12 8.21 -4.53 17.27
C LEU A 12 9.67 -4.07 17.25
N VAL A 13 9.94 -2.94 16.61
CA VAL A 13 11.28 -2.33 16.53
C VAL A 13 11.24 -0.90 17.08
N GLN A 14 12.35 -0.50 17.70
CA GLN A 14 12.51 0.76 18.44
C GLN A 14 13.38 1.79 17.73
N SER A 15 13.99 1.43 16.60
CA SER A 15 14.82 2.34 15.83
C SER A 15 14.79 2.02 14.33
N GLU A 16 15.21 3.00 13.53
CA GLU A 16 15.38 2.83 12.08
C GLU A 16 16.44 1.77 11.74
N ALA A 17 17.50 1.70 12.54
CA ALA A 17 18.54 0.69 12.37
C ALA A 17 17.96 -0.73 12.57
N GLU A 18 17.19 -0.94 13.64
CA GLU A 18 16.51 -2.22 13.88
C GLU A 18 15.52 -2.58 12.76
N LEU A 19 14.78 -1.59 12.25
CA LEU A 19 13.87 -1.80 11.12
C LEU A 19 14.63 -2.24 9.87
N LEU A 20 15.71 -1.54 9.53
CA LEU A 20 16.56 -1.87 8.39
C LEU A 20 17.16 -3.26 8.52
N ASP A 21 17.81 -3.55 9.64
CA ASP A 21 18.47 -4.84 9.88
C ASP A 21 17.48 -6.00 9.72
N LEU A 22 16.28 -5.84 10.26
CA LEU A 22 15.23 -6.84 10.15
C LEU A 22 14.73 -7.01 8.71
N ILE A 23 14.47 -5.91 7.99
CA ILE A 23 14.05 -6.00 6.57
C ILE A 23 15.15 -6.65 5.74
N LEU A 24 16.41 -6.24 5.90
CA LEU A 24 17.55 -6.80 5.17
C LEU A 24 17.72 -8.30 5.46
N ALA A 25 17.62 -8.71 6.73
CA ALA A 25 17.67 -10.13 7.09
C ALA A 25 16.55 -10.95 6.45
N GLU A 26 15.33 -10.42 6.44
CA GLU A 26 14.18 -11.11 5.84
C GLU A 26 14.25 -11.13 4.31
N VAL A 27 14.70 -10.04 3.68
CA VAL A 27 14.82 -9.94 2.22
C VAL A 27 15.98 -10.77 1.68
N THR A 28 17.10 -10.90 2.40
CA THR A 28 18.23 -11.73 1.96
C THR A 28 18.03 -13.22 2.22
N ASN A 29 17.18 -13.58 3.18
CA ASN A 29 16.80 -14.97 3.45
C ASN A 29 15.66 -15.45 2.55
N THR A 30 15.91 -15.48 1.24
CA THR A 30 14.92 -15.87 0.22
C THR A 30 15.58 -16.37 -1.06
N PRO A 31 14.96 -17.31 -1.80
CA PRO A 31 15.46 -17.74 -3.10
C PRO A 31 15.00 -16.85 -4.28
N HIS A 32 14.23 -15.79 -4.03
CA HIS A 32 13.65 -14.97 -5.09
C HIS A 32 14.68 -14.02 -5.72
N PRO A 33 14.80 -13.97 -7.06
CA PRO A 33 15.79 -13.14 -7.74
C PRO A 33 15.37 -11.67 -7.87
N ASP A 34 14.09 -11.36 -7.64
CA ASP A 34 13.52 -10.03 -7.76
C ASP A 34 12.94 -9.53 -6.44
N LEU A 35 13.08 -8.23 -6.19
CA LEU A 35 12.49 -7.53 -5.06
C LEU A 35 11.58 -6.41 -5.53
N VAL A 36 10.36 -6.34 -4.98
CA VAL A 36 9.48 -5.18 -5.11
C VAL A 36 9.41 -4.45 -3.78
N ILE A 37 9.57 -3.13 -3.80
CA ILE A 37 9.43 -2.26 -2.62
C ILE A 37 8.29 -1.27 -2.87
N MET A 38 7.19 -1.42 -2.15
CA MET A 38 6.15 -0.39 -2.07
C MET A 38 6.57 0.66 -1.04
N ALA A 39 6.86 1.86 -1.54
CA ALA A 39 7.34 3.00 -0.78
C ALA A 39 6.76 4.30 -1.35
N GLY A 40 6.79 5.38 -0.58
CA GLY A 40 6.29 6.67 -1.06
C GLY A 40 4.78 6.70 -1.27
N HIS A 41 4.04 5.85 -0.56
CA HIS A 41 2.59 5.88 -0.64
C HIS A 41 2.06 7.24 -0.19
N PHE A 42 1.30 7.91 -1.07
CA PHE A 42 0.70 9.20 -0.78
C PHE A 42 -0.77 9.24 -1.17
N MET A 43 -1.46 10.22 -0.60
CA MET A 43 -2.87 10.49 -0.87
C MET A 43 -3.01 11.69 -1.79
N LEU A 44 -4.08 11.75 -2.59
CA LEU A 44 -4.43 12.96 -3.32
C LEU A 44 -5.30 13.88 -2.46
N PHE A 45 -4.94 15.16 -2.45
CA PHE A 45 -5.69 16.21 -1.77
C PHE A 45 -6.31 17.15 -2.80
N LEU A 46 -7.57 17.54 -2.58
CA LEU A 46 -8.17 18.64 -3.31
C LEU A 46 -7.56 19.97 -2.84
N ASP A 47 -6.85 20.65 -3.75
CA ASP A 47 -6.51 22.06 -3.66
C ASP A 47 -7.72 22.87 -4.14
N GLU A 48 -8.44 23.45 -3.19
CA GLU A 48 -9.67 24.21 -3.45
C GLU A 48 -9.40 25.53 -4.18
N GLU A 49 -8.23 26.14 -3.96
CA GLU A 49 -7.86 27.40 -4.62
C GLU A 49 -7.56 27.17 -6.10
N ARG A 50 -6.89 26.05 -6.41
CA ARG A 50 -6.54 25.67 -7.78
C ARG A 50 -7.61 24.82 -8.48
N GLY A 51 -8.56 24.29 -7.72
CA GLY A 51 -9.60 23.38 -8.23
C GLY A 51 -9.04 22.07 -8.79
N CYS A 52 -7.89 21.60 -8.29
CA CYS A 52 -7.22 20.40 -8.80
C CYS A 52 -6.77 19.47 -7.67
N LEU A 53 -6.43 18.22 -8.01
CA LEU A 53 -5.82 17.30 -7.07
C LEU A 53 -4.30 17.48 -7.07
N VAL A 54 -3.71 17.49 -5.88
CA VAL A 54 -2.27 17.57 -5.68
C VAL A 54 -1.78 16.37 -4.85
N PRO A 55 -0.53 15.91 -5.06
CA PRO A 55 0.06 14.86 -4.25
C PRO A 55 0.18 15.29 -2.78
N GLY A 56 -0.19 14.41 -1.87
CA GLY A 56 -0.05 14.57 -0.42
C GLY A 56 1.38 14.34 0.06
N VAL A 57 2.34 15.04 -0.56
CA VAL A 57 3.77 14.98 -0.24
C VAL A 57 4.20 16.39 0.17
N ILE A 58 4.79 16.53 1.36
CA ILE A 58 5.07 17.83 1.97
C ILE A 58 5.99 18.68 1.07
N GLU A 59 6.98 18.02 0.46
CA GLU A 59 8.00 18.61 -0.40
C GLU A 59 7.43 19.17 -1.71
N GLU A 60 6.25 18.70 -2.13
CA GLU A 60 5.60 19.09 -3.40
C GLU A 60 4.64 20.27 -3.24
N ASN A 61 4.45 20.78 -2.02
CA ASN A 61 3.38 21.72 -1.71
C ASN A 61 3.86 22.95 -0.96
N SER A 62 3.18 24.08 -1.20
CA SER A 62 3.31 25.34 -0.46
C SER A 62 2.14 25.53 0.51
N SER A 63 2.28 26.45 1.47
CA SER A 63 1.16 26.87 2.35
C SER A 63 0.01 27.46 1.50
N PRO A 64 -1.27 27.20 1.84
CA PRO A 64 -1.77 26.48 3.03
C PRO A 64 -1.85 24.95 2.89
N MET A 65 -1.73 24.41 1.67
CA MET A 65 -1.86 22.97 1.42
C MET A 65 -0.81 22.15 2.17
N ARG A 66 0.43 22.64 2.20
CA ARG A 66 1.53 22.02 2.95
C ARG A 66 1.15 21.74 4.40
N GLU A 67 0.59 22.73 5.11
CA GLU A 67 0.21 22.59 6.52
C GLU A 67 -0.91 21.55 6.72
N LYS A 68 -1.83 21.45 5.76
CA LYS A 68 -2.88 20.42 5.76
C LYS A 68 -2.29 19.01 5.61
N ILE A 69 -1.31 18.86 4.73
CA ILE A 69 -0.61 17.60 4.47
C ILE A 69 0.25 17.22 5.70
N GLU A 70 1.03 18.16 6.25
CA GLU A 70 1.84 17.96 7.46
C GLU A 70 1.01 17.38 8.61
N ARG A 71 -0.17 17.96 8.88
CA ARG A 71 -1.06 17.47 9.96
C ARG A 71 -1.69 16.11 9.70
N ARG A 72 -1.83 15.70 8.44
CA ARG A 72 -2.56 14.48 8.06
C ARG A 72 -1.65 13.29 7.88
N VAL A 73 -0.58 13.46 7.11
CA VAL A 73 0.31 12.36 6.70
C VAL A 73 1.72 12.54 7.24
N GLY A 74 2.15 13.77 7.54
CA GLY A 74 3.51 14.03 8.02
C GLY A 74 4.57 13.64 6.99
N ILE A 75 5.77 13.28 7.47
CA ILE A 75 6.92 12.96 6.61
C ILE A 75 6.80 11.60 5.91
N PHE A 76 5.78 10.78 6.22
CA PHE A 76 5.71 9.38 5.81
C PHE A 76 5.94 9.13 4.31
N PRO A 77 5.33 9.86 3.35
CA PRO A 77 5.56 9.58 1.94
C PRO A 77 7.02 9.81 1.54
N GLY A 78 7.59 10.98 1.82
CA GLY A 78 8.99 11.28 1.49
C GLY A 78 9.97 10.37 2.26
N TYR A 79 9.69 10.13 3.53
CA TYR A 79 10.52 9.31 4.40
C TYR A 79 10.58 7.84 3.95
N THR A 80 9.44 7.23 3.66
CA THR A 80 9.40 5.83 3.21
C THR A 80 9.98 5.66 1.82
N TRP A 81 9.84 6.65 0.94
CA TRP A 81 10.51 6.66 -0.36
C TRP A 81 12.03 6.63 -0.22
N GLU A 82 12.59 7.54 0.59
CA GLU A 82 14.02 7.56 0.94
C GLU A 82 14.49 6.22 1.53
N LEU A 83 13.73 5.70 2.49
CA LEU A 83 14.02 4.42 3.14
C LEU A 83 14.02 3.26 2.14
N GLY A 84 13.03 3.22 1.24
CA GLY A 84 12.90 2.19 0.21
C GLY A 84 14.05 2.23 -0.79
N VAL A 85 14.45 3.41 -1.26
CA VAL A 85 15.61 3.57 -2.16
C VAL A 85 16.89 3.14 -1.45
N ARG A 86 17.10 3.55 -0.19
CA ARG A 86 18.28 3.17 0.60
C ARG A 86 18.37 1.65 0.83
N ILE A 87 17.25 0.97 1.03
CA ILE A 87 17.21 -0.50 1.11
C ILE A 87 17.58 -1.11 -0.24
N ALA A 88 17.02 -0.58 -1.34
CA ALA A 88 17.34 -1.04 -2.68
C ALA A 88 18.83 -0.89 -3.00
N GLU A 89 19.47 0.22 -2.64
CA GLU A 89 20.91 0.44 -2.88
C GLU A 89 21.79 -0.61 -2.20
N GLN A 90 21.43 -1.02 -0.98
CA GLN A 90 22.18 -2.04 -0.24
C GLN A 90 21.99 -3.45 -0.83
N LEU A 91 20.87 -3.68 -1.51
CA LEU A 91 20.48 -4.97 -2.05
C LEU A 91 20.72 -5.10 -3.56
N ASP A 92 20.99 -4.01 -4.27
CA ASP A 92 21.22 -3.96 -5.73
C ASP A 92 22.19 -5.07 -6.22
N PRO A 93 23.31 -5.38 -5.54
CA PRO A 93 24.22 -6.43 -6.00
C PRO A 93 23.68 -7.87 -5.86
N GLN A 94 22.60 -8.07 -5.10
CA GLN A 94 22.06 -9.38 -4.72
C GLN A 94 20.82 -9.79 -5.52
N PHE A 95 20.19 -8.87 -6.24
CA PHE A 95 18.95 -9.08 -6.98
C PHE A 95 19.18 -8.88 -8.47
N GLU A 96 18.51 -9.68 -9.30
CA GLU A 96 18.48 -9.49 -10.75
C GLU A 96 17.68 -8.23 -11.13
N ALA A 97 16.61 -7.96 -10.40
CA ALA A 97 15.84 -6.74 -10.53
C ALA A 97 15.27 -6.25 -9.19
N ILE A 98 15.40 -4.94 -8.94
CA ILE A 98 14.67 -4.24 -7.88
C ILE A 98 13.69 -3.26 -8.53
N LYS A 99 12.42 -3.36 -8.12
CA LYS A 99 11.33 -2.50 -8.59
C LYS A 99 10.67 -1.74 -7.44
N PHE A 100 10.24 -0.52 -7.72
CA PHE A 100 9.47 0.31 -6.78
C PHE A 100 8.00 0.34 -7.19
N LEU A 101 7.11 0.20 -6.22
CA LEU A 101 5.66 0.29 -6.42
C LEU A 101 5.13 1.55 -5.75
N LEU A 102 4.58 2.46 -6.54
CA LEU A 102 3.94 3.68 -6.03
C LEU A 102 2.43 3.48 -5.93
N LEU A 103 1.92 3.30 -4.70
CA LEU A 103 0.48 3.23 -4.43
C LEU A 103 -0.06 4.63 -4.17
N ILE A 104 -1.15 5.03 -4.84
CA ILE A 104 -1.76 6.35 -4.68
C ILE A 104 -3.18 6.20 -4.15
N ASN A 105 -3.44 6.73 -2.96
CA ASN A 105 -4.79 6.87 -2.44
C ASN A 105 -5.49 8.06 -3.12
N ASP A 106 -6.37 7.77 -4.06
CA ASP A 106 -7.03 8.77 -4.91
C ASP A 106 -8.52 8.95 -4.60
N TRP A 107 -8.96 8.56 -3.40
CA TRP A 107 -10.39 8.58 -3.04
C TRP A 107 -10.72 9.26 -1.71
N GLN A 108 -9.81 9.31 -0.72
CA GLN A 108 -10.16 9.81 0.62
C GLN A 108 -10.38 11.32 0.70
N TYR A 109 -9.54 12.13 0.04
CA TYR A 109 -9.55 13.60 0.18
C TYR A 109 -9.77 14.35 -1.14
N VAL A 110 -10.44 13.70 -2.11
CA VAL A 110 -10.61 14.21 -3.49
C VAL A 110 -11.94 14.92 -3.76
N SER A 111 -12.84 14.99 -2.77
CA SER A 111 -14.10 15.76 -2.84
C SER A 111 -14.64 16.04 -1.44
N ARG A 112 -15.44 17.11 -1.29
CA ARG A 112 -16.10 17.43 -0.01
C ARG A 112 -17.50 16.82 0.09
N ASP A 113 -18.31 16.88 -0.98
CA ASP A 113 -19.68 16.36 -1.01
C ASP A 113 -20.12 16.12 -2.46
N ASN A 114 -20.09 14.87 -2.94
CA ASN A 114 -20.62 14.39 -4.25
C ASN A 114 -20.22 15.16 -5.53
N GLY A 115 -19.21 16.04 -5.49
CA GLY A 115 -18.62 16.67 -6.67
C GLY A 115 -17.90 15.65 -7.59
N PRO A 116 -17.40 16.05 -8.77
CA PRO A 116 -16.91 15.13 -9.78
C PRO A 116 -15.51 14.59 -9.44
N ALA A 117 -15.38 13.87 -8.33
CA ALA A 117 -14.14 13.21 -7.90
C ALA A 117 -13.52 12.35 -9.02
N SER A 118 -14.37 11.76 -9.86
CA SER A 118 -13.92 11.01 -11.04
C SER A 118 -13.27 11.89 -12.10
N GLU A 119 -13.76 13.11 -12.33
CA GLU A 119 -13.18 14.04 -13.30
C GLU A 119 -11.87 14.61 -12.77
N LEU A 120 -11.83 14.97 -11.49
CA LEU A 120 -10.63 15.43 -10.80
C LEU A 120 -9.51 14.37 -10.82
N ARG A 121 -9.84 13.11 -10.50
CA ARG A 121 -8.90 11.98 -10.64
C ARG A 121 -8.42 11.82 -12.08
N ARG A 122 -9.34 11.85 -13.05
CA ARG A 122 -8.99 11.70 -14.46
C ARG A 122 -8.00 12.79 -14.88
N ALA A 123 -8.30 14.06 -14.57
CA ALA A 123 -7.44 15.18 -14.88
C ALA A 123 -6.06 15.06 -14.22
N PHE A 124 -5.99 14.58 -12.97
CA PHE A 124 -4.72 14.28 -12.31
C PHE A 124 -3.90 13.24 -13.08
N TYR A 125 -4.48 12.07 -13.38
CA TYR A 125 -3.75 11.00 -14.06
C TYR A 125 -3.46 11.28 -15.54
N GLU A 126 -4.19 12.19 -16.20
CA GLU A 126 -3.83 12.69 -17.52
C GLU A 126 -2.55 13.52 -17.51
N GLN A 127 -2.22 14.14 -16.38
CA GLN A 127 -1.03 14.99 -16.19
C GLN A 127 0.10 14.30 -15.43
N PHE A 128 -0.21 13.25 -14.66
CA PHE A 128 0.73 12.52 -13.83
C PHE A 128 1.56 11.53 -14.67
N SER A 129 2.49 12.06 -15.47
CA SER A 129 3.35 11.25 -16.35
C SER A 129 4.73 10.94 -15.77
N ALA A 130 5.07 11.52 -14.62
CA ALA A 130 6.37 11.39 -13.97
C ALA A 130 6.21 11.36 -12.44
N LEU A 131 7.21 10.85 -11.73
CA LEU A 131 7.22 10.83 -10.27
C LEU A 131 7.24 12.26 -9.70
N PRO A 132 6.80 12.46 -8.44
CA PRO A 132 7.04 13.70 -7.70
C PRO A 132 8.52 14.13 -7.76
N ALA A 133 8.79 15.43 -7.83
CA ALA A 133 10.15 15.94 -8.04
C ALA A 133 11.10 15.55 -6.88
N SER A 134 10.58 15.55 -5.66
CA SER A 134 11.29 15.04 -4.48
C SER A 134 11.66 13.56 -4.65
N TYR A 135 10.80 12.73 -5.23
CA TYR A 135 11.06 11.29 -5.40
C TYR A 135 12.08 11.04 -6.49
N GLN A 136 12.00 11.78 -7.60
CA GLN A 136 13.00 11.76 -8.67
C GLN A 136 14.38 12.14 -8.13
N SER A 137 14.45 13.19 -7.30
CA SER A 137 15.70 13.65 -6.70
C SER A 137 16.39 12.56 -5.85
N VAL A 138 15.60 11.73 -5.15
CA VAL A 138 16.13 10.59 -4.39
C VAL A 138 16.69 9.50 -5.31
N LEU A 139 15.97 9.17 -6.40
CA LEU A 139 16.46 8.20 -7.39
C LEU A 139 17.74 8.69 -8.07
N GLU A 140 17.78 9.95 -8.50
CA GLU A 140 18.95 10.56 -9.13
C GLU A 140 20.17 10.56 -8.20
N ARG A 141 19.96 10.89 -6.92
CA ARG A 141 21.04 10.86 -5.91
C ARG A 141 21.59 9.45 -5.69
N SER A 142 20.77 8.40 -5.83
CA SER A 142 21.24 7.02 -5.73
C SER A 142 22.25 6.66 -6.83
N GLY A 143 22.09 7.26 -8.02
CA GLY A 143 22.87 6.91 -9.22
C GLY A 143 22.68 5.47 -9.72
N ARG A 144 21.78 4.69 -9.09
CA ARG A 144 21.51 3.27 -9.38
C ARG A 144 20.15 3.05 -9.99
N PHE A 145 19.17 3.85 -9.58
CA PHE A 145 17.78 3.67 -9.95
C PHE A 145 17.25 4.86 -10.76
N SER A 146 16.22 4.60 -11.55
CA SER A 146 15.50 5.59 -12.35
C SER A 146 14.02 5.24 -12.43
N GLU A 147 13.21 6.04 -13.14
CA GLU A 147 11.80 5.72 -13.35
C GLU A 147 11.56 4.37 -14.07
N GLN A 148 12.58 3.80 -14.74
CA GLN A 148 12.50 2.46 -15.34
C GLN A 148 12.42 1.33 -14.29
N ASN A 149 12.77 1.65 -13.04
CA ASN A 149 12.60 0.76 -11.90
C ASN A 149 11.20 0.81 -11.31
N ILE A 150 10.31 1.69 -11.78
CA ILE A 150 8.92 1.68 -11.31
C ILE A 150 8.19 0.47 -11.89
N LEU A 151 7.55 -0.30 -11.01
CA LEU A 151 6.64 -1.37 -11.41
C LEU A 151 5.35 -0.72 -11.92
N ALA A 152 5.06 -0.93 -13.21
CA ALA A 152 3.82 -0.46 -13.81
C ALA A 152 2.64 -1.32 -13.35
N SER A 153 1.49 -0.68 -13.09
CA SER A 153 0.23 -1.41 -12.98
C SER A 153 -0.40 -1.56 -14.37
N ARG A 154 -1.40 -2.44 -14.49
CA ARG A 154 -2.23 -2.50 -15.71
C ARG A 154 -3.04 -1.23 -15.97
N LYS A 155 -3.15 -0.33 -14.99
CA LYS A 155 -3.91 0.92 -15.10
C LYS A 155 -3.05 2.12 -15.45
N HIS A 156 -1.82 2.17 -14.97
CA HIS A 156 -0.96 3.35 -15.07
C HIS A 156 0.53 2.96 -15.09
N PRO A 157 1.37 3.60 -15.93
CA PRO A 157 2.77 3.22 -16.12
C PRO A 157 3.65 3.43 -14.88
N ILE A 158 3.30 4.37 -14.00
CA ILE A 158 4.14 4.73 -12.84
C ILE A 158 3.41 4.67 -11.49
N ALA A 159 2.19 4.15 -11.44
CA ALA A 159 1.42 4.13 -10.21
C ALA A 159 0.36 3.01 -10.15
N TYR A 160 -0.09 2.73 -8.93
CA TYR A 160 -1.22 1.89 -8.60
C TYR A 160 -2.32 2.78 -7.98
N PRO A 161 -3.34 3.19 -8.76
CA PRO A 161 -4.48 3.94 -8.23
C PRO A 161 -5.35 3.05 -7.32
N GLU A 162 -5.55 3.43 -6.06
CA GLU A 162 -6.36 2.64 -5.12
C GLU A 162 -7.82 2.49 -5.55
N THR A 163 -8.44 3.55 -6.11
CA THR A 163 -9.80 3.46 -6.64
C THR A 163 -9.95 2.36 -7.69
N TRP A 164 -8.92 2.16 -8.52
CA TRP A 164 -8.93 1.08 -9.52
C TRP A 164 -8.80 -0.29 -8.87
N LEU A 165 -7.90 -0.46 -7.90
CA LEU A 165 -7.73 -1.70 -7.14
C LEU A 165 -9.01 -2.05 -6.37
N LYS A 166 -9.66 -1.06 -5.75
CA LYS A 166 -10.95 -1.17 -5.08
C LYS A 166 -12.04 -1.72 -5.98
N TYR A 167 -12.23 -1.12 -7.16
CA TYR A 167 -13.24 -1.61 -8.12
C TYR A 167 -12.93 -3.02 -8.64
N ARG A 168 -11.65 -3.37 -8.79
CA ARG A 168 -11.26 -4.73 -9.14
C ARG A 168 -11.62 -5.70 -8.03
N PHE A 169 -11.28 -5.37 -6.78
CA PHE A 169 -11.56 -6.22 -5.64
C PHE A 169 -13.06 -6.44 -5.47
N GLN A 170 -13.90 -5.41 -5.63
CA GLN A 170 -15.35 -5.57 -5.61
C GLN A 170 -15.84 -6.60 -6.63
N LYS A 171 -15.33 -6.55 -7.87
CA LYS A 171 -15.67 -7.53 -8.92
C LYS A 171 -15.16 -8.93 -8.58
N SER A 172 -13.97 -9.05 -7.97
CA SER A 172 -13.41 -10.32 -7.51
C SER A 172 -14.23 -10.89 -6.35
N ALA A 173 -14.58 -10.07 -5.37
CA ALA A 173 -15.35 -10.44 -4.19
C ALA A 173 -16.71 -11.03 -4.55
N ASP A 174 -17.43 -10.45 -5.52
CA ASP A 174 -18.69 -11.01 -6.01
C ASP A 174 -18.53 -12.44 -6.55
N LYS A 175 -17.42 -12.74 -7.25
CA LYS A 175 -17.12 -14.08 -7.75
C LYS A 175 -16.75 -15.03 -6.60
N LEU A 176 -15.98 -14.56 -5.63
CA LEU A 176 -15.54 -15.34 -4.48
C LEU A 176 -16.70 -15.69 -3.54
N VAL A 177 -17.67 -14.77 -3.36
CA VAL A 177 -18.93 -15.06 -2.66
C VAL A 177 -19.71 -16.15 -3.38
N LYS A 178 -19.84 -16.08 -4.71
CA LYS A 178 -20.52 -17.13 -5.51
C LYS A 178 -19.81 -18.49 -5.43
N ALA A 179 -18.49 -18.48 -5.25
CA ALA A 179 -17.68 -19.68 -5.07
C ALA A 179 -17.69 -20.22 -3.62
N GLY A 180 -18.36 -19.54 -2.69
CA GLY A 180 -18.41 -19.93 -1.27
C GLY A 180 -17.11 -19.65 -0.50
N LEU A 181 -16.19 -18.85 -1.05
CA LEU A 181 -14.90 -18.54 -0.43
C LEU A 181 -14.94 -17.27 0.42
N LEU A 182 -15.93 -16.40 0.21
CA LEU A 182 -16.22 -15.24 1.06
C LEU A 182 -17.68 -15.30 1.53
N ASN A 183 -17.94 -14.77 2.72
CA ASN A 183 -19.28 -14.71 3.28
C ASN A 183 -19.87 -13.31 3.05
N ARG A 184 -21.10 -13.26 2.54
CA ARG A 184 -21.90 -12.02 2.46
C ARG A 184 -23.00 -12.08 3.51
N ARG A 185 -23.03 -11.09 4.39
CA ARG A 185 -24.12 -10.89 5.35
C ARG A 185 -24.79 -9.53 5.18
N VAL A 186 -26.06 -9.47 5.55
CA VAL A 186 -26.80 -8.21 5.74
C VAL A 186 -26.56 -7.78 7.18
N LEU A 187 -26.20 -6.50 7.37
CA LEU A 187 -26.05 -5.91 8.70
C LEU A 187 -27.44 -5.43 9.14
N ASP A 188 -28.05 -6.14 10.09
CA ASP A 188 -29.40 -5.83 10.57
C ASP A 188 -29.43 -4.75 11.67
N ASN A 189 -30.42 -3.86 11.58
CA ASN A 189 -30.93 -2.92 12.59
C ASN A 189 -30.05 -1.70 12.98
N GLY A 190 -29.65 -0.91 11.98
CA GLY A 190 -29.24 0.49 12.16
C GLY A 190 -29.78 1.38 11.03
N PRO A 191 -29.73 2.73 11.17
CA PRO A 191 -30.16 3.66 10.12
C PRO A 191 -29.42 3.48 8.79
N ASP A 192 -28.28 2.79 8.78
CA ASP A 192 -27.46 2.43 7.61
C ASP A 192 -27.45 0.92 7.36
N ALA A 193 -28.62 0.29 7.17
CA ALA A 193 -28.71 -1.13 6.82
C ALA A 193 -27.89 -1.41 5.54
N GLY A 194 -26.80 -2.17 5.68
CA GLY A 194 -25.82 -2.39 4.62
C GLY A 194 -25.47 -3.87 4.42
N THR A 195 -24.59 -4.14 3.47
CA THR A 195 -24.03 -5.48 3.25
C THR A 195 -22.56 -5.51 3.65
N GLU A 196 -22.13 -6.60 4.27
CA GLU A 196 -20.73 -6.85 4.58
C GLU A 196 -20.26 -8.10 3.82
N ILE A 197 -19.09 -8.03 3.20
CA ILE A 197 -18.38 -9.18 2.63
C ILE A 197 -17.11 -9.38 3.42
N SER A 198 -16.96 -10.59 3.98
CA SER A 198 -15.91 -10.92 4.94
C SER A 198 -15.24 -12.25 4.59
N LEU A 199 -13.94 -12.33 4.88
CA LEU A 199 -13.25 -13.61 5.00
C LEU A 199 -13.55 -14.17 6.39
N VAL A 200 -13.96 -15.43 6.45
CA VAL A 200 -14.14 -16.14 7.72
C VAL A 200 -12.84 -16.90 7.97
N ASP A 201 -12.17 -16.60 9.07
CA ASP A 201 -10.93 -17.31 9.41
C ASP A 201 -11.20 -18.68 10.05
N GLU A 202 -10.13 -19.41 10.36
CA GLU A 202 -10.17 -20.76 10.93
C GLU A 202 -10.88 -20.84 12.29
N ASN A 203 -10.96 -19.73 13.03
CA ASN A 203 -11.67 -19.64 14.31
C ASN A 203 -13.15 -19.27 14.13
N GLY A 204 -13.59 -19.01 12.89
CA GLY A 204 -14.93 -18.53 12.58
C GLY A 204 -15.10 -17.01 12.71
N ASP A 205 -14.01 -16.26 12.89
CA ASP A 205 -14.07 -14.81 13.04
C ASP A 205 -14.21 -14.12 11.67
N TYR A 206 -15.08 -13.12 11.62
CA TYR A 206 -15.34 -12.35 10.40
C TYR A 206 -14.32 -11.23 10.25
N ARG A 207 -13.56 -11.27 9.16
CA ARG A 207 -12.63 -10.20 8.76
C ARG A 207 -13.25 -9.41 7.61
N PRO A 208 -13.83 -8.23 7.88
CA PRO A 208 -14.52 -7.45 6.87
C PRO A 208 -13.56 -6.93 5.79
N LEU A 209 -13.95 -7.13 4.53
CA LEU A 209 -13.21 -6.68 3.35
C LEU A 209 -13.99 -5.60 2.59
N ILE A 210 -15.33 -5.66 2.64
CA ILE A 210 -16.24 -4.66 2.10
C ILE A 210 -17.36 -4.45 3.12
N THR A 211 -17.60 -3.21 3.52
CA THR A 211 -18.71 -2.84 4.42
C THR A 211 -19.55 -1.76 3.74
N CYS A 212 -20.86 -1.97 3.63
CA CYS A 212 -21.80 -1.07 2.97
C CYS A 212 -21.38 -0.69 1.53
N GLY A 213 -20.81 -1.65 0.79
CA GLY A 213 -20.29 -1.42 -0.57
C GLY A 213 -18.95 -0.68 -0.64
N VAL A 214 -18.39 -0.26 0.50
CA VAL A 214 -17.09 0.41 0.58
C VAL A 214 -16.02 -0.63 0.90
N THR A 215 -15.12 -0.86 -0.05
CA THR A 215 -13.89 -1.63 0.19
C THR A 215 -12.93 -0.80 1.04
N GLY A 216 -12.42 -1.39 2.12
CA GLY A 216 -11.33 -0.81 2.90
C GLY A 216 -9.96 -1.15 2.30
N CYS A 217 -8.88 -0.64 2.89
CA CYS A 217 -7.51 -0.82 2.38
C CYS A 217 -7.13 -2.29 2.17
N ALA A 218 -7.71 -3.23 2.93
CA ALA A 218 -7.48 -4.67 2.77
C ALA A 218 -7.78 -5.18 1.35
N GLY A 219 -8.87 -4.73 0.72
CA GLY A 219 -9.22 -5.19 -0.63
C GLY A 219 -8.30 -4.61 -1.71
N GLU A 220 -7.86 -3.36 -1.53
CA GLU A 220 -6.92 -2.69 -2.43
C GLU A 220 -5.55 -3.38 -2.39
N ILE A 221 -5.05 -3.66 -1.18
CA ILE A 221 -3.82 -4.42 -0.95
C ILE A 221 -3.93 -5.84 -1.52
N THR A 222 -5.09 -6.49 -1.38
CA THR A 222 -5.32 -7.83 -1.93
C THR A 222 -5.14 -7.86 -3.46
N GLU A 223 -5.72 -6.90 -4.17
CA GLU A 223 -5.56 -6.80 -5.63
C GLU A 223 -4.16 -6.34 -6.03
N MET A 224 -3.53 -5.43 -5.28
CA MET A 224 -2.16 -4.98 -5.56
C MET A 224 -1.17 -6.13 -5.49
N ILE A 225 -1.24 -6.96 -4.44
CA ILE A 225 -0.39 -8.15 -4.29
C ILE A 225 -0.66 -9.16 -5.42
N SER A 226 -1.92 -9.32 -5.83
CA SER A 226 -2.26 -10.15 -7.00
C SER A 226 -1.63 -9.63 -8.29
N GLU A 227 -1.62 -8.31 -8.53
CA GLU A 227 -0.94 -7.71 -9.69
C GLU A 227 0.58 -7.96 -9.65
N VAL A 228 1.21 -7.77 -8.48
CA VAL A 228 2.64 -8.05 -8.28
C VAL A 228 2.97 -9.51 -8.56
N TYR A 229 2.14 -10.44 -8.05
CA TYR A 229 2.30 -11.87 -8.29
C TYR A 229 2.14 -12.23 -9.78
N ASN A 230 1.12 -11.68 -10.44
CA ASN A 230 0.87 -11.92 -11.86
C ASN A 230 2.00 -11.37 -12.75
N ALA A 231 2.69 -10.31 -12.29
CA ALA A 231 3.92 -9.78 -12.89
C ALA A 231 5.17 -10.64 -12.60
N GLN A 232 5.00 -11.84 -12.02
CA GLN A 232 6.06 -12.81 -11.69
C GLN A 232 6.99 -12.41 -10.55
N HIS A 233 6.64 -11.39 -9.77
CA HIS A 233 7.37 -11.07 -8.54
C HIS A 233 6.83 -11.85 -7.35
N ARG A 234 7.73 -12.29 -6.47
CA ARG A 234 7.39 -13.14 -5.31
C ARG A 234 7.87 -12.57 -3.97
N LEU A 235 8.70 -11.54 -3.98
CA LEU A 235 9.19 -10.87 -2.78
C LEU A 235 8.74 -9.42 -2.80
N LEU A 236 8.03 -9.01 -1.75
CA LEU A 236 7.45 -7.67 -1.64
C LEU A 236 7.69 -7.09 -0.25
N VAL A 237 8.22 -5.87 -0.18
CA VAL A 237 8.25 -5.04 1.03
C VAL A 237 7.17 -3.97 0.90
N ILE A 238 6.39 -3.75 1.95
CA ILE A 238 5.31 -2.77 2.03
C ILE A 238 5.58 -1.84 3.20
N PHE A 239 5.76 -0.54 2.92
CA PHE A 239 5.62 0.50 3.93
C PHE A 239 4.18 1.03 3.93
N ALA A 240 3.49 0.87 5.05
CA ALA A 240 2.12 1.31 5.22
C ALA A 240 2.00 2.32 6.38
N PRO A 241 1.05 3.26 6.34
CA PRO A 241 0.76 4.08 7.51
C PRO A 241 0.34 3.21 8.72
N GLY A 242 0.67 3.62 9.94
CA GLY A 242 0.33 2.91 11.17
C GLY A 242 -1.16 2.58 11.31
N GLU A 243 -2.03 3.52 10.98
CA GLU A 243 -3.48 3.31 10.96
C GLU A 243 -3.94 2.25 9.94
N CYS A 244 -3.15 2.02 8.89
CA CYS A 244 -3.42 1.06 7.83
C CYS A 244 -2.79 -0.32 8.10
N PHE A 245 -1.98 -0.49 9.15
CA PHE A 245 -1.21 -1.72 9.36
C PHE A 245 -2.09 -2.99 9.45
N GLN A 246 -3.16 -2.96 10.26
CA GLN A 246 -4.06 -4.12 10.39
C GLN A 246 -4.88 -4.40 9.11
N PRO A 247 -5.48 -3.38 8.44
CA PRO A 247 -6.06 -3.57 7.12
C PRO A 247 -5.09 -4.16 6.09
N VAL A 248 -3.85 -3.67 6.04
CA VAL A 248 -2.81 -4.17 5.11
C VAL A 248 -2.49 -5.64 5.41
N LYS A 249 -2.27 -6.02 6.67
CA LYS A 249 -2.06 -7.43 7.06
C LYS A 249 -3.23 -8.33 6.67
N THR A 250 -4.46 -7.82 6.83
CA THR A 250 -5.67 -8.53 6.39
C THR A 250 -5.67 -8.71 4.88
N GLY A 251 -5.31 -7.68 4.12
CA GLY A 251 -5.16 -7.74 2.67
C GLY A 251 -4.10 -8.74 2.22
N VAL A 252 -2.93 -8.75 2.86
CA VAL A 252 -1.86 -9.74 2.60
C VAL A 252 -2.35 -11.15 2.85
N SER A 253 -2.92 -11.40 4.04
CA SER A 253 -3.42 -12.73 4.41
C SER A 253 -4.51 -13.20 3.45
N THR A 254 -5.41 -12.29 3.06
CA THR A 254 -6.46 -12.56 2.08
C THR A 254 -5.87 -12.89 0.72
N ALA A 255 -4.91 -12.11 0.22
CA ALA A 255 -4.26 -12.38 -1.06
C ALA A 255 -3.62 -13.78 -1.09
N LEU A 256 -2.77 -14.07 -0.11
CA LEU A 256 -2.02 -15.32 -0.06
C LEU A 256 -2.94 -16.54 0.04
N SER A 257 -3.98 -16.47 0.89
CA SER A 257 -4.90 -17.60 1.12
C SER A 257 -5.95 -17.75 0.03
N LEU A 258 -6.63 -16.65 -0.33
CA LEU A 258 -7.82 -16.66 -1.17
C LEU A 258 -7.47 -16.78 -2.65
N TYR A 259 -6.39 -16.14 -3.08
CA TYR A 259 -5.93 -16.21 -4.48
C TYR A 259 -4.89 -17.31 -4.72
N GLY A 260 -4.46 -17.98 -3.66
CA GLY A 260 -3.56 -19.12 -3.78
C GLY A 260 -2.16 -18.71 -4.26
N LEU A 261 -1.62 -17.60 -3.76
CA LEU A 261 -0.39 -16.98 -4.27
C LEU A 261 0.88 -17.69 -3.75
N SER A 262 1.02 -18.98 -4.02
CA SER A 262 2.09 -19.84 -3.48
C SER A 262 3.50 -19.31 -3.76
N GLY A 263 4.40 -19.50 -2.79
CA GLY A 263 5.81 -19.13 -2.89
C GLY A 263 6.02 -17.62 -2.82
N MET A 264 5.07 -16.84 -2.32
CA MET A 264 5.21 -15.40 -2.14
C MET A 264 5.61 -15.07 -0.69
N LYS A 265 6.58 -14.18 -0.53
CA LYS A 265 7.00 -13.58 0.74
C LYS A 265 6.65 -12.08 0.74
N VAL A 266 5.94 -11.65 1.79
CA VAL A 266 5.54 -10.24 1.96
C VAL A 266 5.97 -9.75 3.33
N ILE A 267 6.71 -8.64 3.36
CA ILE A 267 7.17 -7.97 4.58
C ILE A 267 6.43 -6.64 4.68
N VAL A 268 5.75 -6.39 5.79
CA VAL A 268 4.97 -5.17 6.03
C VAL A 268 5.56 -4.45 7.24
N ALA A 269 5.89 -3.18 7.08
CA ALA A 269 6.31 -2.31 8.18
C ALA A 269 5.48 -1.03 8.20
N ASP A 270 5.28 -0.44 9.39
CA ASP A 270 4.48 0.77 9.58
C ASP A 270 5.23 2.00 10.11
N PRO A 271 6.22 2.53 9.37
CA PRO A 271 7.09 3.61 9.86
C PRO A 271 6.39 4.99 9.85
N GLY A 272 5.33 5.17 10.64
CA GLY A 272 4.61 6.44 10.82
C GLY A 272 3.36 6.57 9.94
N GLY A 273 3.02 7.81 9.56
CA GLY A 273 1.94 8.10 8.59
C GLY A 273 0.68 8.70 9.21
N SER A 274 0.79 9.28 10.40
CA SER A 274 -0.31 9.94 11.12
C SER A 274 0.07 11.35 11.57
N GLY A 275 0.85 12.06 10.74
CA GLY A 275 1.25 13.45 10.98
C GLY A 275 2.60 13.61 11.70
N GLU A 276 3.37 12.53 11.87
CA GLU A 276 4.72 12.63 12.45
C GLU A 276 5.62 13.51 11.57
N MET A 277 6.37 14.41 12.20
CA MET A 277 7.26 15.35 11.51
C MET A 277 8.74 14.95 11.60
N GLN A 278 9.07 13.98 12.44
CA GLN A 278 10.43 13.51 12.67
C GLN A 278 10.45 12.00 12.92
N GLN A 279 11.54 11.33 12.54
CA GLN A 279 11.73 9.89 12.78
C GLN A 279 11.62 9.53 14.27
N GLN A 280 12.09 10.39 15.17
CA GLN A 280 12.03 10.13 16.60
C GLN A 280 10.58 9.99 17.10
N GLU A 281 9.64 10.73 16.52
CA GLU A 281 8.21 10.61 16.85
C GLU A 281 7.66 9.26 16.41
N ILE A 282 8.07 8.77 15.24
CA ILE A 282 7.70 7.46 14.70
C ILE A 282 8.19 6.34 15.63
N TYR A 283 9.50 6.28 15.88
CA TYR A 283 10.09 5.16 16.62
C TYR A 283 9.78 5.19 18.12
N SER A 284 9.40 6.35 18.68
CA SER A 284 8.92 6.44 20.07
C SER A 284 7.65 5.63 20.32
N LYS A 285 6.87 5.33 19.27
CA LYS A 285 5.61 4.56 19.35
C LYS A 285 5.81 3.06 19.12
N LEU A 286 7.05 2.62 18.87
CA LEU A 286 7.40 1.32 18.28
C LEU A 286 6.84 1.18 16.85
N VAL A 287 7.63 0.57 15.97
CA VAL A 287 7.21 0.22 14.62
C VAL A 287 6.93 -1.28 14.57
N ASN A 288 5.78 -1.64 14.03
CA ASN A 288 5.40 -3.00 13.74
C ASN A 288 6.07 -3.49 12.46
N VAL A 289 6.58 -4.72 12.49
CA VAL A 289 6.97 -5.44 11.28
C VAL A 289 6.34 -6.82 11.28
N ALA A 290 5.64 -7.16 10.20
CA ALA A 290 5.06 -8.47 9.99
C ALA A 290 5.62 -9.10 8.72
N VAL A 291 5.92 -10.39 8.79
CA VAL A 291 6.44 -11.18 7.66
C VAL A 291 5.44 -12.28 7.37
N PHE A 292 5.08 -12.46 6.11
CA PHE A 292 4.18 -13.49 5.61
C PHE A 292 4.91 -14.32 4.56
N THR A 293 4.72 -15.64 4.58
CA THR A 293 5.24 -16.54 3.54
C THR A 293 4.20 -17.58 3.21
N SER A 294 4.06 -17.91 1.92
CA SER A 294 3.09 -18.85 1.36
C SER A 294 3.76 -19.93 0.52
#